data_AF-A0A1X9LPD5-F1
#
_entry.id   AF-A0A1X9LPD5-F1
#
_cell.length_a   1.000
_cell.length_b   1.000
_cell.length_c   1.000
_cell.angle_alpha   90.00
_cell.angle_beta   90.00
_cell.angle_gamma   90.00
#
_symmetry.space_group_name_H-M   'P 1'
#
loop_
_entity.id
_entity.type
_entity.pdbx_description
1 polymer ?
#
loop_
_entity_poly.entity_id
_entity_poly.type
_entity_poly.pdbx_seq_one_letter_code
_entity_poly.pdbx_strand_id
1 'polypeptide(L)'
;MAERSAGLVVWRRTPSPRVAPAQSDVAVQEASSSSPSGGTREDPPASGSLEVWIAHMGGPFWARKESRAWSIPKGLYSPDEDPLAAALREFGEETGLVAPRPAGGEPYEELGEFRQRSGKIVTAFAVEAPDFDPPSITSNTFPLEWPPRSGRTLEVPEVDRAEWTPLPLARERLVAGQLPLLDALLPRHP
;
A
#
# COMPACT_ATOMS: atom_id res chain seq x y z
N MET A 1 21.10 -4.97 -19.27
CA MET A 1 21.01 -4.44 -17.90
C MET A 1 19.58 -4.61 -17.42
N ALA A 2 19.34 -4.79 -16.12
CA ALA A 2 17.97 -4.85 -15.60
C ALA A 2 17.34 -3.44 -15.65
N GLU A 3 16.09 -3.33 -16.07
CA GLU A 3 15.34 -2.07 -15.99
C GLU A 3 15.18 -1.65 -14.53
N ARG A 4 15.32 -0.35 -14.27
CA ARG A 4 15.21 0.25 -12.94
C ARG A 4 13.96 1.11 -12.86
N SER A 5 13.25 0.97 -11.75
CA SER A 5 12.04 1.72 -11.43
C SER A 5 12.07 2.16 -9.98
N ALA A 6 11.47 3.30 -9.67
CA ALA A 6 11.36 3.78 -8.31
C ALA A 6 9.91 4.05 -7.95
N GLY A 7 9.53 3.79 -6.70
CA GLY A 7 8.14 3.89 -6.25
C GLY A 7 8.00 4.36 -4.80
N LEU A 8 6.80 4.87 -4.48
CA LEU A 8 6.49 5.41 -3.17
C LEU A 8 5.38 4.60 -2.49
N VAL A 9 5.65 4.13 -1.27
CA VAL A 9 4.69 3.54 -0.35
C VAL A 9 4.19 4.61 0.59
N VAL A 10 2.96 5.09 0.36
CA VAL A 10 2.28 5.98 1.31
C VAL A 10 1.51 5.13 2.30
N TRP A 11 1.74 5.32 3.59
CA TRP A 11 1.15 4.49 4.64
C TRP A 11 0.62 5.36 5.80
N ARG A 12 -0.29 4.81 6.61
CA ARG A 12 -0.75 5.44 7.84
C ARG A 12 -1.12 4.39 8.88
N ARG A 13 -1.16 4.80 10.15
CA ARG A 13 -1.76 4.01 11.22
C ARG A 13 -3.23 4.36 11.33
N THR A 14 -4.09 3.35 11.32
CA THR A 14 -5.46 3.51 11.80
C THR A 14 -5.51 3.19 13.29
N PRO A 15 -6.25 3.97 14.09
CA PRO A 15 -6.54 3.58 15.46
C PRO A 15 -7.18 2.19 15.45
N SER A 16 -6.68 1.28 16.28
CA SER A 16 -7.34 -0.01 16.48
C SER A 16 -8.81 0.25 16.77
N PRO A 17 -9.76 -0.48 16.13
CA PRO A 17 -11.16 -0.37 16.51
C PRO A 17 -11.23 -0.64 18.01
N ARG A 18 -11.73 0.36 18.76
CA ARG A 18 -11.87 0.24 20.20
C ARG A 18 -12.84 -0.93 20.42
N VAL A 19 -12.34 -2.08 20.86
CA VAL A 19 -13.20 -3.20 21.24
C VAL A 19 -14.08 -2.66 22.36
N ALA A 20 -15.36 -2.41 22.05
CA ALA A 20 -16.32 -2.08 23.08
C ALA A 20 -16.31 -3.27 24.06
N PRO A 21 -16.16 -3.04 25.39
CA PRO A 21 -16.28 -4.14 26.32
C PRO A 21 -17.65 -4.78 26.09
N ALA A 22 -17.65 -6.09 25.82
CA ALA A 22 -18.87 -6.87 25.80
C ALA A 22 -19.61 -6.56 27.11
N GLN A 23 -20.84 -6.03 27.01
CA GLN A 23 -21.67 -5.82 28.19
C GLN A 23 -21.89 -7.20 28.81
N SER A 24 -21.23 -7.44 29.94
CA SER A 24 -21.42 -8.63 30.75
C SER A 24 -22.81 -8.52 31.38
N ASP A 25 -23.77 -9.27 30.85
CA ASP A 25 -25.03 -9.50 31.55
C ASP A 25 -24.73 -10.21 32.87
N VAL A 26 -25.13 -9.55 33.96
CA VAL A 26 -24.97 -10.03 35.33
C VAL A 26 -26.01 -11.12 35.59
N ALA A 27 -25.54 -12.34 35.87
CA ALA A 27 -26.34 -13.37 36.53
C ALA A 27 -25.52 -14.04 37.64
N VAL A 28 -25.84 -13.59 38.87
CA VAL A 28 -25.83 -14.22 40.21
C VAL A 28 -24.91 -15.42 40.52
N GLN A 29 -24.26 -15.29 41.69
CA GLN A 29 -23.31 -16.18 42.38
C GLN A 29 -23.85 -17.57 42.77
N GLU A 30 -22.94 -18.54 42.93
CA GLU A 30 -22.59 -19.21 44.21
C GLU A 30 -21.33 -20.09 44.01
N ALA A 31 -20.58 -20.29 45.09
CA ALA A 31 -19.13 -20.57 45.12
C ALA A 31 -18.73 -22.07 45.08
N SER A 32 -17.48 -22.36 44.66
CA SER A 32 -16.50 -23.22 45.39
C SER A 32 -15.17 -23.41 44.64
N SER A 33 -14.07 -23.09 45.33
CA SER A 33 -12.65 -23.53 45.20
C SER A 33 -12.09 -24.07 43.87
N SER A 34 -11.09 -23.37 43.31
CA SER A 34 -9.69 -23.84 43.15
C SER A 34 -8.89 -22.82 42.32
N SER A 35 -7.65 -22.57 42.73
CA SER A 35 -6.72 -21.70 42.01
C SER A 35 -6.40 -22.24 40.61
N PRO A 36 -6.13 -21.33 39.66
CA PRO A 36 -4.83 -21.42 39.01
C PRO A 36 -4.11 -20.08 39.01
N SER A 37 -2.85 -20.12 39.44
CA SER A 37 -1.85 -19.11 39.12
C SER A 37 -1.58 -19.19 37.61
N GLY A 38 -2.13 -18.23 36.87
CA GLY A 38 -1.79 -18.00 35.47
C GLY A 38 -1.87 -16.50 35.26
N GLY A 39 -0.71 -15.82 35.34
CA GLY A 39 -0.64 -14.39 35.06
C GLY A 39 -1.24 -14.13 33.69
N THR A 40 -2.31 -13.35 33.66
CA THR A 40 -2.75 -12.69 32.44
C THR A 40 -1.58 -11.82 32.00
N ARG A 41 -0.86 -12.25 30.95
CA ARG A 41 -0.17 -11.28 30.10
C ARG A 41 -1.29 -10.36 29.63
N GLU A 42 -1.30 -9.13 30.12
CA GLU A 42 -1.98 -8.06 29.40
C GLU A 42 -1.33 -8.06 28.01
N ASP A 43 -2.10 -8.46 27.00
CA ASP A 43 -1.69 -8.21 25.63
C ASP A 43 -1.41 -6.70 25.54
N PRO A 44 -0.26 -6.27 25.00
CA PRO A 44 -0.01 -4.85 24.80
C PRO A 44 -1.20 -4.25 24.02
N PRO A 45 -1.60 -3.00 24.30
CA PRO A 45 -2.71 -2.37 23.58
C PRO A 45 -2.48 -2.57 22.09
N ALA A 46 -3.46 -3.16 21.40
CA ALA A 46 -3.35 -3.55 20.00
C ALA A 46 -2.74 -2.39 19.20
N SER A 47 -1.50 -2.56 18.74
CA SER A 47 -0.86 -1.65 17.80
C SER A 47 -1.85 -1.39 16.66
N GLY A 48 -2.09 -0.11 16.34
CA GLY A 48 -3.02 0.28 15.28
C GLY A 48 -2.77 -0.50 13.98
N SER A 49 -3.82 -0.83 13.24
CA SER A 49 -3.65 -1.50 11.94
C SER A 49 -2.97 -0.56 10.93
N LEU A 50 -2.00 -1.06 10.19
CA LEU A 50 -1.41 -0.32 9.07
C LEU A 50 -2.35 -0.35 7.86
N GLU A 51 -2.52 0.81 7.24
CA GLU A 51 -3.08 0.94 5.90
C GLU A 51 -2.00 1.44 4.94
N VAL A 52 -2.07 0.98 3.69
CA VAL A 52 -1.24 1.46 2.60
C VAL A 52 -2.13 2.01 1.50
N TRP A 53 -1.71 3.11 0.89
CA TRP A 53 -2.38 3.69 -0.25
C TRP A 53 -1.89 2.99 -1.52
N ILE A 54 -2.80 2.33 -2.23
CA ILE A 54 -2.50 1.54 -3.43
C ILE A 54 -3.39 1.97 -4.60
N ALA A 55 -2.89 1.79 -5.82
CA ALA A 55 -3.57 2.18 -7.05
C ALA A 55 -3.93 0.95 -7.90
N HIS A 56 -5.18 0.90 -8.38
CA HIS A 56 -5.71 -0.13 -9.25
C HIS A 56 -5.28 0.16 -10.68
N MET A 57 -4.72 -0.83 -11.36
CA MET A 57 -4.24 -0.67 -12.73
C MET A 57 -5.42 -0.42 -13.68
N GLY A 58 -5.28 0.57 -14.54
CA GLY A 58 -6.34 0.97 -15.46
C GLY A 58 -6.46 0.08 -16.70
N GLY A 59 -7.60 0.22 -17.37
CA GLY A 59 -7.85 -0.41 -18.66
C GLY A 59 -8.64 -1.72 -18.60
N PRO A 60 -9.13 -2.19 -19.76
CA PRO A 60 -10.16 -3.23 -19.85
C PRO A 60 -9.70 -4.61 -19.34
N PHE A 61 -8.40 -4.88 -19.31
CA PHE A 61 -7.87 -6.13 -18.78
C PHE A 61 -7.95 -6.23 -17.25
N TRP A 62 -7.96 -5.10 -16.56
CA TRP A 62 -7.95 -5.00 -15.10
C TRP A 62 -9.30 -4.59 -14.52
N ALA A 63 -10.17 -3.96 -15.30
CA ALA A 63 -11.46 -3.39 -14.87
C ALA A 63 -12.39 -4.25 -14.00
N ARG A 64 -12.21 -5.57 -13.95
CA ARG A 64 -13.02 -6.51 -13.13
C ARG A 64 -12.20 -7.33 -12.13
N LYS A 65 -10.93 -6.98 -11.92
CA LYS A 65 -10.01 -7.73 -11.07
C LYS A 65 -9.71 -6.94 -9.82
N GLU A 66 -9.73 -7.63 -8.68
CA GLU A 66 -9.31 -7.04 -7.40
C GLU A 66 -8.01 -7.67 -6.93
N SER A 67 -7.89 -8.99 -7.01
CA SER A 67 -6.64 -9.66 -6.65
C SER A 67 -5.59 -9.52 -7.74
N ARG A 68 -4.35 -9.19 -7.32
CA ARG A 68 -3.18 -9.00 -8.20
C ARG A 68 -3.38 -7.96 -9.31
N ALA A 69 -4.24 -6.98 -9.08
CA ALA A 69 -4.59 -5.92 -10.04
C ALA A 69 -4.17 -4.52 -9.55
N TRP A 70 -3.55 -4.44 -8.37
CA TRP A 70 -3.13 -3.19 -7.75
C TRP A 70 -1.61 -3.10 -7.64
N SER A 71 -1.10 -1.88 -7.58
CA SER A 71 0.31 -1.55 -7.45
C SER A 71 0.49 -0.34 -6.52
N ILE A 72 1.71 -0.14 -6.01
CA ILE A 72 2.15 1.21 -5.64
C ILE A 72 2.47 2.04 -6.90
N PRO A 73 2.30 3.37 -6.88
CA PRO A 73 2.80 4.24 -7.95
C PRO A 73 4.31 4.13 -8.09
N LYS A 74 4.78 3.91 -9.32
CA LYS A 74 6.20 3.71 -9.64
C LYS A 74 6.40 3.75 -11.16
N GLY A 75 7.51 4.33 -11.59
CA GLY A 75 7.89 4.25 -12.99
C GLY A 75 9.38 4.14 -13.18
N LEU A 76 9.78 4.13 -14.45
CA LEU A 76 11.17 3.89 -14.84
C LEU A 76 12.02 5.13 -14.58
N TYR A 77 13.29 4.92 -14.31
CA TYR A 77 14.25 6.01 -14.19
C TYR A 77 15.57 5.66 -14.89
N SER A 78 16.26 6.70 -15.35
CA SER A 78 17.57 6.56 -15.98
C SER A 78 18.68 6.40 -14.94
N PRO A 79 19.84 5.81 -15.28
CA PRO A 79 20.96 5.69 -14.33
C PRO A 79 21.46 7.03 -13.73
N ASP A 80 21.18 8.14 -14.40
CA ASP A 80 21.59 9.49 -13.99
C ASP A 80 20.51 10.23 -13.19
N GLU A 81 19.32 9.63 -13.02
CA GLU A 81 18.21 10.19 -12.24
C GLU A 81 18.24 9.65 -10.81
N ASP A 82 18.04 10.53 -9.83
CA ASP A 82 17.90 10.15 -8.43
C ASP A 82 16.62 9.29 -8.24
N PRO A 83 16.71 8.09 -7.64
CA PRO A 83 15.56 7.21 -7.49
C PRO A 83 14.42 7.82 -6.67
N LEU A 84 14.70 8.63 -5.65
CA LEU A 84 13.64 9.27 -4.87
C LEU A 84 12.93 10.34 -5.71
N ALA A 85 13.69 11.18 -6.43
CA ALA A 85 13.12 12.14 -7.36
C ALA A 85 12.20 11.47 -8.40
N ALA A 86 12.63 10.32 -8.95
CA ALA A 86 11.81 9.51 -9.84
C ALA A 86 10.53 9.00 -9.15
N ALA A 87 10.63 8.42 -7.95
CA ALA A 87 9.47 7.94 -7.21
C ALA A 87 8.42 9.03 -6.96
N LEU A 88 8.86 10.26 -6.65
CA LEU A 88 7.98 11.40 -6.42
C LEU A 88 7.35 11.92 -7.73
N ARG A 89 8.12 11.98 -8.81
CA ARG A 89 7.64 12.35 -10.15
C ARG A 89 6.56 11.37 -10.62
N GLU A 90 6.86 10.07 -10.55
CA GLU A 90 5.96 8.99 -10.97
C GLU A 90 4.70 8.91 -10.12
N PHE A 91 4.79 9.19 -8.81
CA PHE A 91 3.59 9.35 -7.98
C PHE A 91 2.68 10.44 -8.54
N GLY A 92 3.24 11.59 -8.93
CA GLY A 92 2.48 12.68 -9.56
C GLY A 92 1.91 12.33 -10.93
N GLU A 93 2.68 11.66 -11.78
CA GLU A 93 2.26 11.25 -13.13
C GLU A 93 1.16 10.18 -13.12
N GLU A 94 1.31 9.14 -12.29
CA GLU A 94 0.33 8.07 -12.20
C GLU A 94 -0.95 8.52 -11.50
N THR A 95 -0.88 9.42 -10.52
CA THR A 95 -2.03 9.72 -9.66
C THR A 95 -2.62 11.11 -9.85
N GLY A 96 -1.87 12.03 -10.46
CA GLY A 96 -2.23 13.45 -10.53
C GLY A 96 -2.08 14.19 -9.19
N LEU A 97 -1.47 13.56 -8.18
CA LEU A 97 -1.37 14.08 -6.82
C LEU A 97 0.05 14.50 -6.47
N VAL A 98 0.18 15.46 -5.56
CA VAL A 98 1.46 15.77 -4.94
C VAL A 98 1.75 14.71 -3.87
N ALA A 99 2.89 14.05 -3.96
CA ALA A 99 3.32 13.09 -2.94
C ALA A 99 3.39 13.75 -1.55
N PRO A 100 2.87 13.09 -0.50
CA PRO A 100 2.98 13.62 0.86
C PRO A 100 4.45 13.71 1.29
N ARG A 101 4.75 14.66 2.15
CA ARG A 101 6.10 14.88 2.70
C ARG A 101 6.19 14.29 4.11
N PRO A 102 7.35 13.72 4.51
CA PRO A 102 7.57 13.32 5.90
C PRO A 102 7.40 14.51 6.85
N ALA A 103 6.87 14.23 8.04
CA ALA A 103 6.73 15.23 9.08
C ALA A 103 8.10 15.78 9.51
N GLY A 104 8.15 17.07 9.89
CA GLY A 104 9.37 17.66 10.45
C GLY A 104 10.54 17.86 9.47
N GLY A 105 10.37 17.55 8.18
CA GLY A 105 11.44 17.64 7.19
C GLY A 105 12.40 16.45 7.19
N GLU A 106 12.01 15.35 7.84
CA GLU A 106 12.74 14.08 7.78
C GLU A 106 12.85 13.56 6.33
N PRO A 107 13.87 12.74 6.00
CA PRO A 107 13.96 12.11 4.70
C PRO A 107 12.86 11.06 4.50
N TYR A 108 12.55 10.77 3.24
CA TYR A 108 11.75 9.59 2.89
C TYR A 108 12.50 8.32 3.30
N GLU A 109 11.77 7.33 3.81
CA GLU A 109 12.37 6.11 4.31
C GLU A 109 12.68 5.15 3.15
N GLU A 110 13.95 4.81 2.92
CA GLU A 110 14.30 3.82 1.89
C GLU A 110 14.00 2.39 2.37
N LEU A 111 13.06 1.71 1.70
CA LEU A 111 12.71 0.31 1.96
C LEU A 111 13.72 -0.66 1.36
N GLY A 112 14.41 -0.24 0.28
CA GLY A 112 15.44 -1.00 -0.42
C GLY A 112 15.08 -1.29 -1.89
N GLU A 113 15.80 -2.22 -2.50
CA GLU A 113 15.61 -2.65 -3.89
C GLU A 113 14.95 -4.03 -3.98
N PHE A 114 13.92 -4.15 -4.82
CA PHE A 114 13.09 -5.33 -4.95
C PHE A 114 13.01 -5.81 -6.39
N ARG A 115 13.53 -7.02 -6.66
CA ARG A 115 13.53 -7.61 -8.01
C ARG A 115 12.19 -8.28 -8.32
N GLN A 116 11.53 -7.84 -9.38
CA GLN A 116 10.30 -8.44 -9.88
C GLN A 116 10.57 -9.60 -10.84
N ARG A 117 9.55 -10.43 -11.08
CA ARG A 117 9.64 -11.60 -12.00
C ARG A 117 10.02 -11.23 -13.43
N SER A 118 9.68 -10.02 -13.88
CA SER A 118 10.10 -9.50 -15.19
C SER A 118 11.60 -9.23 -15.28
N GLY A 119 12.32 -9.25 -14.17
CA GLY A 119 13.73 -8.87 -14.06
C GLY A 119 13.94 -7.41 -13.63
N LYS A 120 12.89 -6.57 -13.69
CA LYS A 120 12.90 -5.17 -13.24
C LYS A 120 13.22 -5.07 -11.76
N ILE A 121 14.03 -4.08 -11.39
CA ILE A 121 14.37 -3.76 -9.99
C ILE A 121 13.59 -2.50 -9.59
N VAL A 122 12.85 -2.57 -8.49
CA VAL A 122 12.13 -1.44 -7.92
C VAL A 122 12.85 -0.94 -6.67
N THR A 123 13.39 0.27 -6.70
CA THR A 123 13.85 1.00 -5.51
C THR A 123 12.63 1.63 -4.85
N ALA A 124 12.35 1.30 -3.59
CA ALA A 124 11.12 1.76 -2.93
C ALA A 124 11.41 2.65 -1.73
N PHE A 125 10.60 3.70 -1.62
CA PHE A 125 10.61 4.63 -0.50
C PHE A 125 9.27 4.58 0.22
N ALA A 126 9.23 4.99 1.47
CA ALA A 126 8.02 5.07 2.28
C ALA A 126 7.87 6.42 2.97
N VAL A 127 6.61 6.80 3.20
CA VAL A 127 6.25 7.99 3.96
C VAL A 127 4.96 7.75 4.74
N GLU A 128 4.97 8.09 6.02
CA GLU A 128 3.76 8.13 6.84
C GLU A 128 2.96 9.39 6.52
N ALA A 129 1.67 9.25 6.22
CA ALA A 129 0.82 10.36 5.82
C ALA A 129 -0.61 10.19 6.40
N PRO A 130 -0.82 10.44 7.70
CA PRO A 130 -2.12 10.24 8.34
C PRO A 130 -3.21 11.15 7.76
N ASP A 131 -2.84 12.35 7.32
CA ASP A 131 -3.76 13.37 6.80
C ASP A 131 -3.87 13.37 5.26
N PHE A 132 -3.23 12.42 4.57
CA PHE A 132 -3.30 12.32 3.12
C PHE A 132 -4.59 11.61 2.70
N ASP A 133 -5.60 12.40 2.32
CA ASP A 133 -6.92 11.91 1.91
C ASP A 133 -7.40 12.61 0.61
N PRO A 134 -6.78 12.31 -0.54
CA PRO A 134 -7.14 12.92 -1.81
C PRO A 134 -8.56 12.48 -2.24
N PRO A 135 -9.41 13.40 -2.74
CA PRO A 135 -10.80 13.07 -3.11
C PRO A 135 -10.90 12.27 -4.42
N SER A 136 -9.89 12.38 -5.29
CA SER A 136 -9.82 11.67 -6.57
C SER A 136 -8.38 11.62 -7.08
N ILE A 137 -8.13 10.78 -8.07
CA ILE A 137 -6.89 10.73 -8.84
C ILE A 137 -7.14 11.14 -10.29
N THR A 138 -6.10 11.57 -11.00
CA THR A 138 -6.11 11.80 -12.45
C THR A 138 -4.79 11.30 -13.03
N SER A 139 -4.85 10.13 -13.65
CA SER A 139 -3.68 9.42 -14.16
C SER A 139 -3.32 9.84 -15.58
N ASN A 140 -2.02 9.78 -15.90
CA ASN A 140 -1.58 9.73 -17.29
C ASN A 140 -2.24 8.57 -18.04
N THR A 141 -2.38 8.74 -19.36
CA THR A 141 -2.94 7.71 -20.23
C THR A 141 -1.89 7.13 -21.17
N PHE A 142 -2.13 5.90 -21.60
CA PHE A 142 -1.38 5.28 -22.66
C PHE A 142 -2.33 4.66 -23.71
N PRO A 143 -1.88 4.60 -24.98
CA PRO A 143 -2.63 3.91 -26.03
C PRO A 143 -2.58 2.40 -25.81
N LEU A 144 -3.76 1.77 -25.80
CA LEU A 144 -3.92 0.31 -25.72
C LEU A 144 -4.74 -0.19 -26.91
N GLU A 145 -4.21 -1.18 -27.63
CA GLU A 145 -5.00 -1.88 -28.64
C GLU A 145 -6.05 -2.79 -27.98
N TRP A 146 -7.33 -2.57 -28.29
CA TRP A 146 -8.43 -3.38 -27.74
C TRP A 146 -9.68 -3.43 -28.64
N PRO A 147 -10.33 -4.61 -28.80
CA PRO A 147 -9.88 -5.92 -28.35
C PRO A 147 -8.53 -6.34 -28.98
N PRO A 148 -7.80 -7.30 -28.41
CA PRO A 148 -6.49 -7.68 -28.93
C PRO A 148 -6.53 -8.12 -30.40
N ARG A 149 -5.58 -7.66 -31.21
CA ARG A 149 -5.46 -7.92 -32.67
C ARG A 149 -6.59 -7.33 -33.52
N SER A 150 -7.25 -6.28 -33.03
CA SER A 150 -8.31 -5.58 -33.77
C SER A 150 -7.80 -4.37 -34.56
N GLY A 151 -6.58 -3.89 -34.28
CA GLY A 151 -6.06 -2.62 -34.80
C GLY A 151 -6.75 -1.37 -34.25
N ARG A 152 -7.71 -1.52 -33.32
CA ARG A 152 -8.40 -0.40 -32.65
C ARG A 152 -7.64 -0.02 -31.40
N THR A 153 -7.37 1.27 -31.22
CA THR A 153 -6.67 1.81 -30.04
C THR A 153 -7.64 2.62 -29.19
N LEU A 154 -7.53 2.50 -27.87
CA LEU A 154 -8.13 3.42 -26.91
C LEU A 154 -7.06 4.01 -25.99
N GLU A 155 -7.30 5.21 -25.49
CA GLU A 155 -6.54 5.77 -24.38
C GLU A 155 -7.06 5.16 -23.07
N VAL A 156 -6.16 4.59 -22.27
CA VAL A 156 -6.47 4.06 -20.94
C VAL A 156 -5.61 4.76 -19.90
N PRO A 157 -6.15 5.08 -18.71
CA PRO A 157 -5.32 5.55 -17.61
C PRO A 157 -4.37 4.44 -17.15
N GLU A 158 -3.19 4.80 -16.67
CA GLU A 158 -2.26 3.85 -16.04
C GLU A 158 -2.87 3.27 -14.76
N VAL A 159 -3.52 4.13 -13.96
CA VAL A 159 -4.34 3.73 -12.82
C VAL A 159 -5.69 4.43 -12.85
N ASP A 160 -6.77 3.69 -12.57
CA ASP A 160 -8.15 4.21 -12.65
C ASP A 160 -8.78 4.49 -11.28
N ARG A 161 -8.15 4.00 -10.21
CA ARG A 161 -8.61 4.16 -8.83
C ARG A 161 -7.44 4.04 -7.87
N ALA A 162 -7.54 4.69 -6.73
CA ALA A 162 -6.60 4.49 -5.63
C ALA A 162 -7.32 4.58 -4.29
N GLU A 163 -6.88 3.78 -3.31
CA GLU A 163 -7.58 3.58 -2.05
C GLU A 163 -6.59 3.33 -0.91
N TRP A 164 -6.90 3.87 0.27
CA TRP A 164 -6.37 3.37 1.52
C TRP A 164 -6.85 1.94 1.77
N THR A 165 -5.92 1.01 1.88
CA THR A 165 -6.21 -0.43 2.01
C THR A 165 -5.50 -1.00 3.23
N PRO A 166 -6.21 -1.69 4.15
CA PRO A 166 -5.59 -2.41 5.25
C PRO A 166 -4.52 -3.39 4.77
N LEU A 167 -3.39 -3.47 5.47
CA LEU A 167 -2.23 -4.26 5.05
C LEU A 167 -2.57 -5.73 4.69
N PRO A 168 -3.44 -6.45 5.43
CA PRO A 168 -3.84 -7.81 5.04
C PRO A 168 -4.53 -7.86 3.66
N LEU A 169 -5.44 -6.94 3.38
CA LEU A 169 -6.14 -6.86 2.10
C LEU A 169 -5.21 -6.39 0.98
N ALA A 170 -4.29 -5.47 1.28
CA ALA A 170 -3.28 -5.01 0.32
C ALA A 170 -2.40 -6.17 -0.18
N ARG A 171 -2.07 -7.15 0.68
CA ARG A 171 -1.33 -8.35 0.27
C ARG A 171 -2.07 -9.20 -0.77
N GLU A 172 -3.39 -9.22 -0.73
CA GLU A 172 -4.23 -9.96 -1.68
C GLU A 172 -4.38 -9.20 -3.02
N ARG A 173 -4.50 -7.87 -2.93
CA ARG A 173 -4.73 -6.96 -4.06
C ARG A 173 -3.47 -6.65 -4.87
N LEU A 174 -2.33 -6.42 -4.21
CA LEU A 174 -1.10 -6.04 -4.89
C LEU A 174 -0.58 -7.14 -5.82
N VAL A 175 0.04 -6.75 -6.93
CA VAL A 175 0.80 -7.67 -7.78
C VAL A 175 1.84 -8.43 -6.96
N ALA A 176 2.02 -9.72 -7.25
CA ALA A 176 2.83 -10.62 -6.42
C ALA A 176 4.30 -10.15 -6.26
N GLY A 177 4.85 -9.46 -7.27
CA GLY A 177 6.21 -8.93 -7.23
C GLY A 177 6.41 -7.76 -6.25
N GLN A 178 5.34 -7.23 -5.66
CA GLN A 178 5.37 -6.11 -4.71
C GLN A 178 5.12 -6.52 -3.26
N LEU A 179 4.78 -7.77 -2.97
CA LEU A 179 4.59 -8.23 -1.59
C LEU A 179 5.82 -8.04 -0.70
N PRO A 180 7.07 -8.24 -1.20
CA PRO A 180 8.26 -7.94 -0.41
C PRO A 180 8.35 -6.48 0.10
N LEU A 181 7.70 -5.53 -0.58
CA LEU A 181 7.61 -4.14 -0.10
C LEU A 181 6.82 -4.05 1.21
N LEU A 182 5.70 -4.77 1.29
CA LEU A 182 4.88 -4.84 2.50
C LEU A 182 5.60 -5.59 3.63
N ASP A 183 6.37 -6.63 3.28
CA ASP A 183 7.23 -7.36 4.22
C ASP A 183 8.33 -6.46 4.79
N ALA A 184 8.86 -5.51 4.01
CA ALA A 184 9.87 -4.56 4.44
C ALA A 184 9.30 -3.42 5.30
N LEU A 185 8.06 -3.00 5.03
CA LEU A 185 7.37 -1.94 5.76
C LEU A 185 6.99 -2.37 7.19
N LEU A 186 6.39 -3.56 7.34
CA LEU A 186 5.74 -3.99 8.59
C LEU A 186 6.69 -4.03 9.82
N PRO A 187 7.90 -4.63 9.76
CA PRO A 187 8.78 -4.72 10.94
C PRO A 187 9.29 -3.36 11.45
N ARG A 188 9.27 -2.34 10.59
CA ARG A 188 9.70 -0.98 10.91
C ARG A 188 8.60 -0.18 11.59
N HIS A 189 7.35 -0.62 11.41
CA HIS A 189 6.14 0.02 11.90
C HIS A 189 5.17 -1.00 12.53
N PRO A 190 5.56 -1.64 13.66
CA PRO A 190 4.74 -2.67 14.31
C PRO A 190 3.46 -2.12 14.96
#